data_AF-A0A9D5XVP5-F1
#
_entry.id   AF-A0A9D5XVP5-F1
#
_cell.length_a   1.000
_cell.length_b   1.000
_cell.length_c   1.000
_cell.angle_alpha   90.00
_cell.angle_beta   90.00
_cell.angle_gamma   90.00
#
_symmetry.space_group_name_H-M   'P 1'
#
loop_
_entity.id
_entity.type
_entity.pdbx_description
1 polymer ?
#
loop_
_entity_poly.entity_id
_entity_poly.type
_entity_poly.pdbx_seq_one_letter_code
_entity_poly.pdbx_strand_id
1 'polypeptide(L)'
;MEHQMSSPEITELAEAMIQVQQELSPAFKDAENTFTNSRYATLHSIMNACRDALLKHGIWLTQYPVSVEANQLGLVTKVVHAESGQWQASLLTMPLPKNDPQGYGSAMTYARRYGLSALIGIVTESDDDGEMASHQREPHNADFSSRSRKVNSDRSHPKSTPEGNGAGPVNLPRLDGIQYRNGTANDGKQCVLATGDTHAKKEFLRKAGFQWDGSRKVWWRYADAA
;
A
#
# COMPACT_ATOMS: atom_id res chain seq x y z
N MET A 1 33.58 -4.48 -9.22
CA MET A 1 34.05 -3.87 -7.96
C MET A 1 33.10 -4.34 -6.89
N GLU A 2 33.58 -5.08 -5.89
CA GLU A 2 32.77 -5.31 -4.70
C GLU A 2 32.50 -3.96 -4.06
N HIS A 3 31.23 -3.59 -3.97
CA HIS A 3 30.85 -2.38 -3.26
C HIS A 3 30.70 -2.79 -1.81
N GLN A 4 31.66 -2.37 -0.98
CA GLN A 4 31.52 -2.46 0.46
C GLN A 4 30.21 -1.75 0.87
N MET A 5 29.33 -2.48 1.55
CA MET A 5 28.00 -2.00 1.95
C MET A 5 27.92 -1.63 3.44
N SER A 6 29.01 -1.73 4.18
CA SER A 6 29.09 -1.29 5.57
C SER A 6 30.52 -0.95 5.98
N SER A 7 30.67 -0.21 7.07
CA SER A 7 31.95 -0.13 7.78
C SER A 7 32.38 -1.51 8.30
N PRO A 8 33.68 -1.71 8.62
CA PRO A 8 34.16 -2.96 9.22
C PRO A 8 33.45 -3.32 10.53
N GLU A 9 33.18 -2.32 11.35
CA GLU A 9 32.42 -2.43 12.59
C GLU A 9 31.08 -1.70 12.45
N ILE A 10 30.04 -2.22 13.10
CA ILE A 10 28.68 -1.64 13.07
C ILE A 10 28.02 -1.58 14.46
N THR A 11 28.76 -1.84 15.54
CA THR A 11 28.20 -2.01 16.89
C THR A 11 27.40 -0.78 17.35
N GLU A 12 28.01 0.40 17.32
CA GLU A 12 27.41 1.68 17.73
C GLU A 12 26.30 2.09 16.76
N LEU A 13 26.46 1.81 15.47
CA LEU A 13 25.38 1.99 14.50
C LEU A 13 24.18 1.09 14.83
N ALA A 14 24.42 -0.18 15.15
CA ALA A 14 23.38 -1.14 15.47
C ALA A 14 22.64 -0.76 16.76
N GLU A 15 23.37 -0.29 17.78
CA GLU A 15 22.80 0.26 19.00
C GLU A 15 21.91 1.48 18.75
N ALA A 16 22.34 2.41 17.89
CA ALA A 16 21.49 3.55 17.51
C ALA A 16 20.28 3.10 16.67
N MET A 17 20.47 2.17 15.72
CA MET A 17 19.41 1.69 14.83
C MET A 17 18.33 0.89 15.56
N ILE A 18 18.65 0.15 16.63
CA ILE A 18 17.62 -0.53 17.43
C ILE A 18 16.72 0.50 18.14
N GLN A 19 17.28 1.63 18.60
CA GLN A 19 16.49 2.72 19.19
C GLN A 19 15.63 3.42 18.12
N VAL A 20 16.17 3.63 16.92
CA VAL A 20 15.39 4.13 15.77
C VAL A 20 14.20 3.21 15.51
N GLN A 21 14.42 1.90 15.45
CA GLN A 21 13.38 0.92 15.14
C GLN A 21 12.24 0.92 16.16
N GLN A 22 12.54 1.17 17.44
CA GLN A 22 11.54 1.28 18.51
C GLN A 22 10.65 2.53 18.38
N GLU A 23 11.14 3.58 17.71
CA GLU A 23 10.45 4.87 17.56
C GLU A 23 9.84 5.08 16.17
N LEU A 24 9.97 4.11 15.26
CA LEU A 24 9.38 4.21 13.93
C LEU A 24 7.86 4.34 14.01
N SER A 25 7.33 5.28 13.23
CA SER A 25 5.90 5.41 13.03
C SER A 25 5.46 4.65 11.77
N PRO A 26 4.19 4.20 11.68
CA PRO A 26 3.67 3.66 10.44
C PRO A 26 3.70 4.69 9.30
N ALA A 27 4.17 4.29 8.12
CA ALA A 27 4.04 5.09 6.92
C ALA A 27 2.65 4.92 6.31
N PHE A 28 1.90 6.01 6.15
CA PHE A 28 0.54 5.98 5.61
C PHE A 28 0.53 5.94 4.08
N LYS A 29 -0.37 5.14 3.50
CA LYS A 29 -0.66 5.16 2.06
C LYS A 29 -1.44 6.43 1.69
N ASP A 30 -0.74 7.53 1.46
CA ASP A 30 -1.28 8.89 1.28
C ASP A 30 -1.49 9.31 -0.19
N ALA A 31 -1.13 8.45 -1.15
CA ALA A 31 -1.37 8.67 -2.57
C ALA A 31 -2.00 7.45 -3.25
N GLU A 32 -2.54 7.67 -4.45
CA GLU A 32 -3.17 6.66 -5.29
C GLU A 32 -2.56 6.71 -6.69
N ASN A 33 -2.27 5.54 -7.25
CA ASN A 33 -1.78 5.42 -8.61
C ASN A 33 -2.98 5.40 -9.57
N THR A 34 -3.06 6.40 -10.47
CA THR A 34 -4.18 6.57 -11.41
C THR A 34 -4.33 5.43 -12.43
N PHE A 35 -3.29 4.62 -12.65
CA PHE A 35 -3.31 3.52 -13.62
C PHE A 35 -3.80 2.21 -13.00
N THR A 36 -3.41 1.95 -11.75
CA THR A 36 -3.71 0.69 -11.04
C THR A 36 -4.80 0.85 -9.98
N ASN A 37 -5.20 2.10 -9.68
CA ASN A 37 -6.04 2.48 -8.53
C ASN A 37 -5.53 1.94 -7.19
N SER A 38 -4.23 1.63 -7.12
CA SER A 38 -3.59 1.13 -5.91
C SER A 38 -3.10 2.31 -5.07
N ARG A 39 -3.33 2.24 -3.75
CA ARG A 39 -2.81 3.22 -2.81
C ARG A 39 -1.38 2.87 -2.42
N TYR A 40 -0.55 3.89 -2.24
CA TYR A 40 0.85 3.74 -1.85
C TYR A 40 1.29 4.83 -0.88
N ALA A 41 2.34 4.56 -0.10
CA ALA A 41 3.00 5.56 0.73
C ALA A 41 3.96 6.39 -0.11
N THR A 42 3.81 7.72 -0.07
CA THR A 42 4.72 8.65 -0.75
C THR A 42 6.08 8.68 -0.08
N LEU A 43 7.09 9.20 -0.78
CA LEU A 43 8.41 9.44 -0.18
C LEU A 43 8.32 10.38 1.03
N HIS A 44 7.40 11.34 1.01
CA HIS A 44 7.16 12.23 2.12
C HIS A 44 6.62 11.47 3.34
N SER A 45 5.62 10.60 3.16
CA SER A 45 5.06 9.76 4.21
C SER A 45 6.13 8.84 4.84
N ILE A 46 6.95 8.20 4.02
CA ILE A 46 8.05 7.33 4.49
C ILE A 46 9.10 8.15 5.25
N MET A 47 9.48 9.34 4.76
CA MET A 47 10.42 10.21 5.46
C MET A 47 9.87 10.69 6.80
N ASN A 48 8.59 11.05 6.89
CA ASN A 48 7.98 11.48 8.15
C ASN A 48 7.92 10.34 9.17
N ALA A 49 7.80 9.09 8.72
CA ALA A 49 7.78 7.92 9.59
C ALA A 49 9.10 7.66 10.33
N CYS A 50 10.24 8.11 9.80
CA CYS A 50 11.56 7.81 10.37
C CYS A 50 12.45 9.02 10.69
N ARG A 51 12.20 10.20 10.12
CA ARG A 51 13.12 11.37 10.23
C ARG A 51 13.47 11.71 11.67
N ASP A 52 12.47 11.85 12.53
CA ASP A 52 12.68 12.33 13.90
C ASP A 52 13.45 11.29 14.73
N ALA A 53 13.12 10.00 14.58
CA ALA A 53 13.83 8.90 15.20
C ALA A 53 15.29 8.84 14.74
N LEU A 54 15.55 8.96 13.44
CA LEU A 54 16.91 8.97 12.88
C LEU A 54 17.74 10.13 13.45
N LEU A 55 17.22 11.35 13.42
CA LEU A 55 17.94 12.53 13.90
C LEU A 55 18.18 12.49 15.41
N LYS A 56 17.20 12.02 16.18
CA LYS A 56 17.32 11.87 17.64
C LYS A 56 18.46 10.94 18.04
N HIS A 57 18.68 9.87 17.27
CA HIS A 57 19.72 8.87 17.53
C HIS A 57 20.98 9.07 16.67
N GLY A 58 21.20 10.29 16.17
CA GLY A 58 22.44 10.65 15.48
C GLY A 58 22.66 9.94 14.15
N ILE A 59 21.60 9.48 13.48
CA ILE A 59 21.68 8.80 12.18
C ILE A 59 21.53 9.79 11.04
N TRP A 60 22.59 9.93 10.25
CA TRP A 60 22.59 10.66 9.00
C TRP A 60 22.20 9.76 7.83
N LEU A 61 21.01 10.00 7.28
CA LEU A 61 20.47 9.31 6.11
C LEU A 61 20.79 10.07 4.82
N THR A 62 21.31 9.35 3.82
CA THR A 62 21.55 9.88 2.47
C THR A 62 21.08 8.91 1.39
N GLN A 63 20.72 9.46 0.23
CA GLN A 63 20.40 8.70 -0.97
C GLN A 63 21.04 9.37 -2.18
N TYR A 64 21.83 8.64 -2.96
CA TYR A 64 22.52 9.20 -4.11
C TYR A 64 22.59 8.19 -5.28
N PRO A 65 22.44 8.67 -6.53
CA PRO A 65 22.54 7.81 -7.70
C PRO A 65 23.97 7.28 -7.87
N VAL A 66 24.08 6.08 -8.43
CA VAL A 66 25.36 5.48 -8.83
C VAL A 66 25.26 4.92 -10.24
N SER A 67 26.39 4.87 -10.95
CA SER A 67 26.47 4.23 -12.25
C SER A 67 26.28 2.72 -12.11
N VAL A 68 25.41 2.18 -12.95
CA VAL A 68 25.10 0.76 -13.09
C VAL A 68 25.04 0.43 -14.58
N GLU A 69 24.48 -0.72 -14.94
CA GLU A 69 24.28 -1.13 -16.32
C GLU A 69 23.46 -0.12 -17.13
N ALA A 70 23.64 -0.15 -18.45
CA ALA A 70 22.89 0.71 -19.36
C ALA A 70 21.37 0.50 -19.19
N ASN A 71 20.60 1.59 -19.31
CA ASN A 71 19.15 1.61 -19.14
C ASN A 71 18.66 1.20 -17.74
N GLN A 72 19.52 1.24 -16.72
CA GLN A 72 19.14 1.06 -15.32
C GLN A 72 19.44 2.32 -14.49
N LEU A 73 18.70 2.45 -13.40
CA LEU A 73 18.98 3.39 -12.33
C LEU A 73 19.56 2.62 -11.14
N GLY A 74 20.72 3.06 -10.67
CA GLY A 74 21.31 2.61 -9.41
C GLY A 74 21.14 3.68 -8.36
N LEU A 75 20.68 3.28 -7.17
CA LEU A 75 20.54 4.17 -6.02
C LEU A 75 21.17 3.52 -4.79
N VAL A 76 22.11 4.24 -4.17
CA VAL A 76 22.60 3.88 -2.84
C VAL A 76 21.78 4.63 -1.80
N THR A 77 21.21 3.89 -0.84
CA THR A 77 20.67 4.45 0.41
C THR A 77 21.67 4.13 1.51
N LYS A 78 22.13 5.14 2.25
CA LYS A 78 23.17 5.00 3.28
C LYS A 78 22.75 5.67 4.58
N VAL A 79 22.96 4.98 5.69
CA VAL A 79 22.88 5.51 7.05
C VAL A 79 24.28 5.57 7.66
N VAL A 80 24.55 6.65 8.38
CA VAL A 80 25.82 6.88 9.09
C VAL A 80 25.50 7.29 10.52
N HIS A 81 26.05 6.60 11.50
CA HIS A 81 26.03 7.06 12.88
C HIS A 81 27.06 8.20 13.02
N ALA A 82 26.58 9.40 13.31
CA ALA A 82 27.38 10.62 13.22
C ALA A 82 28.55 10.64 14.22
N GLU A 83 28.37 10.06 15.40
CA GLU A 83 29.38 10.07 16.46
C GLU A 83 30.52 9.07 16.20
N SER A 84 30.19 7.81 15.84
CA SER A 84 31.22 6.78 15.59
C SER A 84 31.73 6.75 14.14
N GLY A 85 31.01 7.37 13.20
CA GLY A 85 31.30 7.30 11.77
C GLY A 85 30.98 5.94 11.12
N GLN A 86 30.46 4.98 11.89
CA GLN A 86 30.02 3.68 11.36
C GLN A 86 28.83 3.85 10.44
N TRP A 87 28.74 2.99 9.43
CA TRP A 87 27.75 3.15 8.37
C TRP A 87 27.31 1.82 7.78
N GLN A 88 26.10 1.83 7.25
CA GLN A 88 25.54 0.76 6.43
C GLN A 88 24.85 1.38 5.22
N ALA A 89 24.92 0.70 4.09
CA ALA A 89 24.34 1.11 2.84
C ALA A 89 23.66 -0.07 2.15
N SER A 90 22.71 0.26 1.28
CA SER A 90 22.04 -0.68 0.38
C SER A 90 22.02 -0.10 -1.02
N LEU A 91 22.32 -0.94 -2.01
CA LEU A 91 22.22 -0.62 -3.41
C LEU A 91 20.93 -1.21 -3.98
N LEU A 92 20.06 -0.35 -4.47
CA LEU A 92 18.91 -0.73 -5.29
C LEU A 92 19.24 -0.45 -6.75
N THR A 93 19.05 -1.46 -7.61
CA THR A 93 19.08 -1.30 -9.06
C THR A 93 17.71 -1.57 -9.64
N MET A 94 17.32 -0.80 -10.65
CA MET A 94 16.06 -1.05 -11.36
C MET A 94 16.11 -0.57 -12.81
N PRO A 95 15.35 -1.22 -13.72
CA PRO A 95 15.24 -0.78 -15.09
C PRO A 95 14.57 0.60 -15.18
N LEU A 96 15.03 1.42 -16.13
CA LEU A 96 14.35 2.66 -16.47
C LEU A 96 13.07 2.34 -17.26
N PRO A 97 11.91 2.90 -16.89
CA PRO A 97 10.66 2.69 -17.63
C PRO A 97 10.73 3.31 -19.04
N LYS A 98 11.47 4.42 -19.15
CA LYS A 98 11.83 5.09 -20.41
C LYS A 98 13.24 5.64 -20.26
N ASN A 99 14.04 5.53 -21.32
CA ASN A 99 15.37 6.12 -21.34
C ASN A 99 15.31 7.62 -21.72
N ASP A 100 14.65 8.39 -20.87
CA ASP A 100 14.49 9.84 -20.99
C ASP A 100 14.53 10.49 -19.58
N PRO A 101 14.68 11.82 -19.47
CA PRO A 101 14.74 12.49 -18.17
C PRO A 101 13.52 12.27 -17.28
N GLN A 102 12.33 12.09 -17.86
CA GLN A 102 11.09 11.88 -17.10
C GLN A 102 11.06 10.46 -16.50
N GLY A 103 11.45 9.45 -17.28
CA GLY A 103 11.60 8.08 -16.86
C GLY A 103 12.66 7.92 -15.78
N TYR A 104 13.76 8.68 -15.88
CA TYR A 104 14.74 8.74 -14.81
C TYR A 104 14.18 9.36 -13.53
N GLY A 105 13.44 10.48 -13.63
CA GLY A 105 12.83 11.15 -12.47
C GLY A 105 11.78 10.29 -11.76
N SER A 106 10.95 9.57 -12.51
CA SER A 106 9.95 8.65 -11.94
C SER A 106 10.60 7.43 -11.29
N ALA A 107 11.59 6.81 -11.95
CA ALA A 107 12.38 5.71 -11.41
C ALA A 107 13.13 6.12 -10.13
N MET A 108 13.72 7.33 -10.11
CA MET A 108 14.41 7.87 -8.93
C MET A 108 13.45 8.00 -7.73
N THR A 109 12.27 8.56 -7.94
CA THR A 109 11.28 8.70 -6.87
C THR A 109 10.83 7.34 -6.34
N TYR A 110 10.68 6.36 -7.24
CA TYR A 110 10.34 4.99 -6.85
C TYR A 110 11.49 4.35 -6.06
N ALA A 111 12.70 4.31 -6.61
CA ALA A 111 13.90 3.77 -5.97
C ALA A 111 14.14 4.36 -4.58
N ARG A 112 13.93 5.67 -4.40
CA ARG A 112 14.10 6.32 -3.09
C ARG A 112 13.14 5.82 -2.03
N ARG A 113 11.88 5.54 -2.40
CA ARG A 113 10.90 4.96 -1.46
C ARG A 113 11.32 3.56 -1.04
N TYR A 114 11.56 2.68 -2.00
CA TYR A 114 11.88 1.27 -1.71
C TYR A 114 13.24 1.11 -1.04
N GLY A 115 14.26 1.83 -1.51
CA GLY A 115 15.60 1.78 -0.90
C GLY A 115 15.60 2.28 0.54
N LEU A 116 14.83 3.33 0.85
CA LEU A 116 14.66 3.82 2.21
C LEU A 116 13.89 2.83 3.09
N SER A 117 12.71 2.38 2.62
CA SER A 117 11.88 1.44 3.36
C SER A 117 12.62 0.14 3.67
N ALA A 118 13.36 -0.41 2.71
CA ALA A 118 14.12 -1.64 2.87
C ALA A 118 15.27 -1.50 3.87
N LEU A 119 16.03 -0.39 3.83
CA LEU A 119 17.16 -0.18 4.74
C LEU A 119 16.71 0.06 6.19
N ILE A 120 15.62 0.81 6.39
CA ILE A 120 15.14 1.19 7.72
C ILE A 120 14.18 0.15 8.32
N GLY A 121 13.61 -0.73 7.50
CA GLY A 121 12.62 -1.73 7.94
C GLY A 121 11.19 -1.20 8.02
N ILE A 122 10.83 -0.22 7.18
CA ILE A 122 9.46 0.29 7.09
C ILE A 122 8.67 -0.58 6.11
N VAL A 123 7.62 -1.22 6.59
CA VAL A 123 6.69 -1.99 5.75
C VAL A 123 5.56 -1.07 5.29
N THR A 124 5.48 -0.81 4.00
CA THR A 124 4.42 0.02 3.39
C THR A 124 3.37 -0.79 2.67
N GLU A 125 3.64 -2.06 2.35
CA GLU A 125 2.75 -2.89 1.54
C GLU A 125 1.92 -3.85 2.39
N SER A 126 0.76 -4.21 1.84
CA SER A 126 -0.02 -5.37 2.28
C SER A 126 0.57 -6.60 1.57
N ASP A 127 0.64 -7.74 2.26
CA ASP A 127 1.26 -9.00 1.81
C ASP A 127 0.46 -9.71 0.68
N ASP A 128 -0.03 -8.95 -0.31
CA ASP A 128 -0.91 -9.39 -1.41
C ASP A 128 -0.24 -9.24 -2.80
N ASP A 129 1.07 -8.97 -2.85
CA ASP A 129 1.80 -8.56 -4.07
C ASP A 129 2.22 -9.72 -5.02
N GLY A 130 1.53 -10.86 -4.96
CA GLY A 130 1.75 -11.99 -5.87
C GLY A 130 1.17 -11.82 -7.28
N GLU A 131 0.13 -10.99 -7.46
CA GLU A 131 -0.69 -10.99 -8.68
C GLU A 131 -0.40 -9.82 -9.65
N MET A 132 0.20 -8.72 -9.18
CA MET A 132 0.33 -7.50 -10.02
C MET A 132 1.67 -7.42 -10.80
N ALA A 133 2.69 -8.18 -10.41
CA ALA A 133 4.00 -8.18 -11.07
C ALA A 133 4.04 -9.06 -12.35
N SER A 134 3.06 -9.95 -12.53
CA SER A 134 3.01 -10.93 -13.64
C SER A 134 2.27 -10.42 -14.89
N HIS A 135 1.50 -9.34 -14.79
CA HIS A 135 0.69 -8.84 -15.90
C HIS A 135 1.34 -7.73 -16.72
N GLN A 136 2.57 -7.95 -17.19
CA GLN A 136 3.07 -7.24 -18.38
C GLN A 136 3.88 -8.15 -19.30
N ARG A 137 3.25 -8.43 -20.46
CA ARG A 137 3.79 -8.81 -21.80
C ARG A 137 3.50 -10.23 -22.27
N GLU A 138 2.34 -10.42 -22.89
CA GLU A 138 2.20 -11.29 -24.06
C GLU A 138 2.16 -10.39 -25.31
N PRO A 139 3.06 -10.54 -26.29
CA PRO A 139 2.99 -9.79 -27.53
C PRO A 139 1.88 -10.38 -28.41
N HIS A 140 0.85 -9.59 -28.66
CA HIS A 140 -0.18 -9.91 -29.64
C HIS A 140 0.43 -9.92 -31.05
N ASN A 141 0.50 -11.08 -31.69
CA ASN A 141 0.72 -11.17 -33.13
C ASN A 141 -0.16 -12.23 -33.79
N ALA A 142 -1.10 -11.72 -34.59
CA ALA A 142 -1.71 -12.20 -35.82
C ALA A 142 -2.02 -13.71 -36.04
N ASP A 143 -3.33 -13.94 -36.20
CA ASP A 143 -3.99 -14.57 -37.36
C ASP A 143 -3.67 -16.04 -37.70
N PHE A 144 -4.63 -16.93 -37.46
CA PHE A 144 -4.97 -18.00 -38.40
C PHE A 144 -6.46 -18.35 -38.31
N SER A 145 -7.16 -18.07 -39.41
CA SER A 145 -8.52 -18.51 -39.70
C SER A 145 -8.63 -20.04 -39.71
N SER A 146 -9.70 -20.60 -39.12
CA SER A 146 -10.45 -21.69 -39.76
C SER A 146 -11.91 -21.76 -39.28
N ARG A 147 -12.76 -22.12 -40.25
CA ARG A 147 -14.22 -21.98 -40.32
C ARG A 147 -15.00 -23.10 -39.62
N SER A 148 -16.28 -22.76 -39.32
CA SER A 148 -17.50 -23.61 -39.33
C SER A 148 -17.76 -24.44 -38.05
N ARG A 149 -18.96 -24.49 -37.45
CA ARG A 149 -20.33 -24.43 -37.99
C ARG A 149 -21.32 -23.82 -36.98
N LYS A 150 -22.32 -23.13 -37.54
CA LYS A 150 -23.61 -22.79 -36.91
C LYS A 150 -24.43 -24.04 -36.60
N VAL A 151 -25.12 -24.06 -35.45
CA VAL A 151 -26.52 -24.50 -35.36
C VAL A 151 -27.26 -23.56 -34.40
N ASN A 152 -28.43 -23.15 -34.86
CA ASN A 152 -29.31 -22.12 -34.30
C ASN A 152 -30.54 -22.83 -33.71
N SER A 153 -31.01 -22.44 -32.52
CA SER A 153 -32.41 -22.63 -32.12
C SER A 153 -32.79 -21.70 -30.96
N ASP A 154 -33.30 -20.53 -31.35
CA ASP A 154 -34.55 -19.90 -30.94
C ASP A 154 -35.05 -19.96 -29.47
N ARG A 155 -35.35 -18.74 -29.00
CA ARG A 155 -36.44 -18.28 -28.11
C ARG A 155 -36.47 -18.56 -26.60
N SER A 156 -36.61 -17.41 -25.94
CA SER A 156 -37.55 -17.05 -24.86
C SER A 156 -37.01 -16.98 -23.42
N HIS A 157 -36.95 -15.74 -22.92
CA HIS A 157 -37.05 -15.41 -21.50
C HIS A 157 -38.40 -15.93 -20.95
N PRO A 158 -38.42 -16.38 -19.69
CA PRO A 158 -39.03 -15.50 -18.68
C PRO A 158 -38.26 -15.45 -17.34
N LYS A 159 -38.44 -14.31 -16.65
CA LYS A 159 -38.11 -14.07 -15.24
C LYS A 159 -38.81 -15.07 -14.31
N SER A 160 -38.08 -15.59 -13.33
CA SER A 160 -38.62 -15.92 -11.99
C SER A 160 -37.49 -16.27 -11.01
N THR A 161 -37.25 -15.41 -10.01
CA THR A 161 -36.95 -15.82 -8.63
C THR A 161 -38.26 -16.28 -7.97
N PRO A 162 -38.30 -17.12 -6.90
CA PRO A 162 -37.77 -16.71 -5.58
C PRO A 162 -37.31 -17.81 -4.57
N GLU A 163 -36.71 -17.32 -3.47
CA GLU A 163 -36.71 -17.82 -2.05
C GLU A 163 -36.00 -19.13 -1.65
N GLY A 164 -35.33 -19.26 -0.49
CA GLY A 164 -35.15 -18.44 0.73
C GLY A 164 -33.86 -18.86 1.49
N ASN A 165 -33.49 -18.41 2.69
CA ASN A 165 -34.20 -17.70 3.77
C ASN A 165 -33.17 -17.14 4.78
N GLY A 166 -33.41 -15.96 5.37
CA GLY A 166 -32.62 -15.42 6.48
C GLY A 166 -32.83 -13.92 6.75
N ALA A 167 -33.79 -13.58 7.60
CA ALA A 167 -34.35 -12.27 7.96
C ALA A 167 -33.37 -11.11 8.31
N GLY A 168 -33.74 -9.87 7.95
CA GLY A 168 -32.97 -8.61 8.08
C GLY A 168 -32.98 -7.93 9.47
N PRO A 169 -32.34 -6.74 9.61
CA PRO A 169 -33.01 -5.49 9.19
C PRO A 169 -32.17 -4.47 8.33
N VAL A 170 -32.90 -3.79 7.43
CA VAL A 170 -32.92 -2.32 7.17
C VAL A 170 -31.74 -1.60 6.48
N ASN A 171 -32.00 -1.11 5.26
CA ASN A 171 -31.59 0.18 4.68
C ASN A 171 -30.14 0.66 4.93
N LEU A 172 -29.15 -0.17 4.60
CA LEU A 172 -27.74 0.23 4.62
C LEU A 172 -27.36 0.92 3.31
N PRO A 173 -26.71 2.10 3.34
CA PRO A 173 -26.30 2.76 2.11
C PRO A 173 -25.21 1.92 1.44
N ARG A 174 -25.40 1.59 0.16
CA ARG A 174 -24.35 0.95 -0.66
C ARG A 174 -23.29 2.02 -0.97
N LEU A 175 -22.20 1.98 -0.23
CA LEU A 175 -21.10 2.94 -0.35
C LEU A 175 -19.86 2.16 -0.80
N ASP A 176 -19.27 2.55 -1.92
CA ASP A 176 -18.03 1.95 -2.39
C ASP A 176 -16.93 2.09 -1.34
N GLY A 177 -16.24 0.98 -1.09
CA GLY A 177 -15.18 0.90 -0.08
C GLY A 177 -15.66 0.75 1.37
N ILE A 178 -16.98 0.67 1.63
CA ILE A 178 -17.53 0.41 2.97
C ILE A 178 -17.98 -1.04 3.09
N GLN A 179 -17.52 -1.71 4.15
CA GLN A 179 -17.97 -3.04 4.54
C GLN A 179 -18.83 -2.93 5.80
N TYR A 180 -19.97 -3.62 5.80
CA TYR A 180 -20.84 -3.71 6.97
C TYR A 180 -20.71 -5.08 7.62
N ARG A 181 -20.57 -5.10 8.95
CA ARG A 181 -20.52 -6.34 9.74
C ARG A 181 -21.48 -6.23 10.92
N ASN A 182 -22.23 -7.30 11.17
CA ASN A 182 -23.06 -7.38 12.37
C ASN A 182 -22.16 -7.68 13.58
N GLY A 183 -22.42 -6.99 14.68
CA GLY A 183 -21.73 -7.16 15.95
C GLY A 183 -22.68 -6.95 17.13
N THR A 184 -22.12 -7.00 18.33
CA THR A 184 -22.85 -6.75 19.57
C THR A 184 -22.27 -5.50 20.22
N ALA A 185 -23.12 -4.53 20.54
CA ALA A 185 -22.73 -3.35 21.29
C ALA A 185 -22.46 -3.70 22.77
N ASN A 186 -21.88 -2.77 23.52
CA ASN A 186 -21.48 -2.99 24.92
C ASN A 186 -22.66 -3.29 25.86
N ASP A 187 -23.88 -2.98 25.43
CA ASP A 187 -25.14 -3.24 26.14
C ASP A 187 -25.80 -4.58 25.74
N GLY A 188 -25.13 -5.41 24.93
CA GLY A 188 -25.63 -6.71 24.48
C GLY A 188 -26.59 -6.64 23.29
N LYS A 189 -26.92 -5.45 22.77
CA LYS A 189 -27.82 -5.30 21.62
C LYS A 189 -27.08 -5.45 20.30
N GLN A 190 -27.80 -5.90 19.27
CA GLN A 190 -27.24 -6.04 17.92
C GLN A 190 -26.93 -4.68 17.30
N CYS A 191 -25.72 -4.55 16.76
CA CYS A 191 -25.26 -3.37 16.04
C CYS A 191 -24.66 -3.74 14.69
N VAL A 192 -24.67 -2.77 13.77
CA VAL A 192 -23.98 -2.85 12.49
C VAL A 192 -22.75 -1.96 12.57
N LEU A 193 -21.58 -2.53 12.31
CA LEU A 193 -20.29 -1.85 12.20
C LEU A 193 -20.01 -1.54 10.72
N ALA A 194 -19.58 -0.31 10.42
CA ALA A 194 -19.08 0.10 9.13
C ALA A 194 -17.56 0.28 9.19
N THR A 195 -16.84 -0.46 8.35
CA THR A 195 -15.37 -0.45 8.23
C THR A 195 -14.95 -0.22 6.77
N GLY A 196 -13.66 0.02 6.53
CA GLY A 196 -13.14 0.40 5.20
C GLY A 196 -12.92 1.90 5.07
N ASP A 197 -13.27 2.50 3.92
CA ASP A 197 -13.07 3.94 3.63
C ASP A 197 -14.12 4.85 4.30
N THR A 198 -14.32 4.65 5.61
CA THR A 198 -15.36 5.35 6.37
C THR A 198 -15.09 6.84 6.54
N HIS A 199 -13.82 7.28 6.43
CA HIS A 199 -13.46 8.69 6.55
C HIS A 199 -13.96 9.51 5.36
N ALA A 200 -13.78 9.03 4.13
CA ALA A 200 -14.30 9.70 2.94
C ALA A 200 -15.84 9.71 2.89
N LYS A 201 -16.47 8.72 3.55
CA LYS A 201 -17.94 8.55 3.57
C LYS A 201 -18.61 8.97 4.88
N LYS A 202 -17.90 9.68 5.77
CA LYS A 202 -18.38 10.06 7.11
C LYS A 202 -19.74 10.79 7.11
N GLU A 203 -19.98 11.65 6.14
CA GLU A 203 -21.23 12.40 6.02
C GLU A 203 -22.41 11.49 5.63
N PHE A 204 -22.17 10.47 4.79
CA PHE A 204 -23.18 9.48 4.41
C PHE A 204 -23.47 8.52 5.55
N LEU A 205 -22.45 8.08 6.27
CA LEU A 205 -22.58 7.24 7.46
C LEU A 205 -23.36 7.96 8.57
N ARG A 206 -23.06 9.24 8.83
CA ARG A 206 -23.82 10.07 9.79
C ARG A 206 -25.29 10.23 9.37
N LYS A 207 -25.55 10.48 8.08
CA LYS A 207 -26.92 10.55 7.54
C LYS A 207 -27.68 9.22 7.66
N ALA A 208 -26.99 8.10 7.61
CA ALA A 208 -27.55 6.76 7.79
C ALA A 208 -27.62 6.29 9.26
N GLY A 209 -27.42 7.22 10.21
CA GLY A 209 -27.56 6.94 11.64
C GLY A 209 -26.36 6.25 12.30
N PHE A 210 -25.23 6.14 11.60
CA PHE A 210 -23.99 5.64 12.20
C PHE A 210 -23.33 6.70 13.09
N GLN A 211 -22.78 6.23 14.20
CA GLN A 211 -22.04 7.00 15.19
C GLN A 211 -20.58 6.54 15.22
N TRP A 212 -19.66 7.48 15.41
CA TRP A 212 -18.24 7.18 15.51
C TRP A 212 -17.87 6.79 16.94
N ASP A 213 -17.28 5.62 17.12
CA ASP A 213 -16.62 5.22 18.36
C ASP A 213 -15.12 5.55 18.26
N GLY A 214 -14.68 6.58 18.98
CA GLY A 214 -13.29 7.02 18.99
C GLY A 214 -12.32 6.03 19.65
N SER A 215 -12.81 5.17 20.55
CA SER A 215 -12.00 4.16 21.22
C SER A 215 -11.74 2.96 20.31
N ARG A 216 -12.75 2.55 19.53
CA ARG A 216 -12.66 1.42 18.58
C ARG A 216 -12.28 1.84 17.16
N LYS A 217 -12.22 3.15 16.90
CA LYS A 217 -12.01 3.75 15.57
C LYS A 217 -12.93 3.15 14.50
N VAL A 218 -14.22 2.99 14.83
CA VAL A 218 -15.22 2.37 13.94
C VAL A 218 -16.54 3.15 13.96
N TRP A 219 -17.24 3.16 12.83
CA TRP A 219 -18.62 3.66 12.75
C TRP A 219 -19.59 2.54 13.09
N TRP A 220 -20.60 2.80 13.92
CA TRP A 220 -21.58 1.80 14.31
C TRP A 220 -22.98 2.37 14.45
N ARG A 221 -24.02 1.55 14.28
CA ARG A 221 -25.40 1.87 14.65
C ARG A 221 -26.12 0.66 15.20
N TYR A 222 -27.14 0.84 16.03
CA TYR A 222 -28.02 -0.27 16.40
C TYR A 222 -28.79 -0.78 15.18
N ALA A 223 -28.95 -2.10 15.07
CA ALA A 223 -29.67 -2.72 13.97
C ALA A 223 -31.16 -2.28 13.91
N ASP A 224 -31.71 -1.86 15.05
CA ASP A 224 -33.12 -1.45 15.21
C ASP A 224 -33.35 0.07 15.05
N ALA A 225 -32.32 0.85 14.75
CA ALA A 225 -32.47 2.29 14.52
C ALA A 225 -32.96 2.54 13.07
N ALA A 226 -34.30 2.60 12.93
CA ALA A 226 -34.99 3.10 11.74
C ALA A 226 -34.84 4.62 11.59
#